data_AF-A0A8H4XC52-F1
#
_entry.id   AF-A0A8H4XC52-F1
#
_cell.length_a   1.000
_cell.length_b   1.000
_cell.length_c   1.000
_cell.angle_alpha   90.00
_cell.angle_beta   90.00
_cell.angle_gamma   90.00
#
_symmetry.space_group_name_H-M   'P 1'
#
loop_
_entity.id
_entity.type
_entity.pdbx_description
1 polymer ?
#
loop_
_entity_poly.entity_id
_entity_poly.type
_entity_poly.pdbx_seq_one_letter_code
_entity_poly.pdbx_strand_id
1 'polypeptide(L)'
;MSAALFRSRAAASGTRAASSARPALPRTPVVQRRYQSSSSSSGDGAGQLKVALYGSVAAAAIYGSYLYGTDTRAFFHRWVVPPFLRWAYPDAEDAHHAGTTALKVLYELNLNPRERDTTLNSPELAISVFGTELQNPIGISAGLDKDAQIPDALFDLGAGIVEVGGCTPLPQAGNPKPRVFRVPNLDGMVNRYGLNSRGADDMAIRLRDRLRRFARSLGVTEIDVLNGEASVPPGSLRKGRLLAVQIAKNKETDERDEKAIADDYVYCVRRLARYADVLVVNVSSPNTPGLRDLQATEPLTRLLSAVVDEAAKTDRKQRPKVMVKVSPDEDEDTQMSGIVEAVHRSGVDGVIVGNTTKRRDGIIPEGVKLTAKERSNLMETGGYSGPAMYSRTLDLVGRYRKMLDSQSFEAHTGVSGGAQKVIFATGGITNGEQAQKILNAGASVAMIYTGLTYGGSGTVTRIKQELKDGVKN
;
A
#
# COMPACT_ATOMS: atom_id res chain seq x y z
N MET A 1 -21.28 -42.01 43.26
CA MET A 1 -21.48 -43.47 43.14
C MET A 1 -20.44 -43.98 42.16
N SER A 2 -19.26 -44.39 42.66
CA SER A 2 -18.83 -45.77 42.97
C SER A 2 -18.41 -46.54 41.71
N ALA A 3 -17.31 -47.30 41.65
CA ALA A 3 -16.22 -47.61 42.58
C ALA A 3 -15.13 -48.37 41.77
N ALA A 4 -13.84 -48.18 42.09
CA ALA A 4 -12.94 -49.19 42.69
C ALA A 4 -12.49 -50.34 41.74
N LEU A 5 -11.19 -50.37 41.35
CA LEU A 5 -10.09 -51.12 42.00
C LEU A 5 -10.24 -52.64 41.91
N PHE A 6 -9.23 -53.32 41.35
CA PHE A 6 -8.61 -54.49 42.01
C PHE A 6 -7.23 -54.79 41.43
N ARG A 7 -6.23 -54.81 42.32
CA ARG A 7 -4.91 -55.44 42.16
C ARG A 7 -5.04 -56.92 42.51
N SER A 8 -4.22 -57.79 41.90
CA SER A 8 -3.60 -58.89 42.67
C SER A 8 -2.26 -59.32 42.09
N ARG A 9 -1.29 -59.49 43.00
CA ARG A 9 0.06 -60.03 42.82
C ARG A 9 0.05 -61.55 43.00
N ALA A 10 1.21 -62.13 42.64
CA ALA A 10 1.83 -63.39 43.12
C ALA A 10 1.52 -64.66 42.31
N ALA A 11 2.39 -65.67 42.22
CA ALA A 11 3.85 -65.81 42.33
C ALA A 11 4.17 -67.29 41.98
N ALA A 12 5.35 -67.50 41.38
CA ALA A 12 6.27 -68.63 41.56
C ALA A 12 6.04 -70.04 40.95
N SER A 13 7.20 -70.58 40.53
CA SER A 13 7.58 -71.97 40.21
C SER A 13 7.11 -72.52 38.85
N GLY A 14 7.87 -73.27 38.05
CA GLY A 14 9.23 -73.80 38.14
C GLY A 14 9.40 -75.00 37.19
N THR A 15 10.55 -75.09 36.52
CA THR A 15 11.21 -76.26 35.87
C THR A 15 10.96 -76.63 34.37
N ARG A 16 12.06 -76.50 33.60
CA ARG A 16 12.75 -77.40 32.60
C ARG A 16 11.88 -78.27 31.66
N ALA A 17 12.17 -78.55 30.38
CA ALA A 17 13.35 -78.56 29.48
C ALA A 17 12.82 -78.36 28.03
N ALA A 18 13.55 -78.25 26.91
CA ALA A 18 14.82 -78.82 26.49
C ALA A 18 15.45 -78.00 25.34
N SER A 19 16.76 -78.15 25.19
CA SER A 19 17.62 -77.40 24.28
C SER A 19 17.63 -77.99 22.86
N SER A 20 17.58 -77.16 21.83
CA SER A 20 18.09 -77.51 20.49
C SER A 20 19.39 -76.74 20.25
N ALA A 21 20.51 -77.47 20.28
CA ALA A 21 21.83 -76.94 19.98
C ALA A 21 21.93 -76.51 18.50
N ARG A 22 22.32 -75.25 18.26
CA ARG A 22 22.82 -74.82 16.95
C ARG A 22 24.35 -75.01 16.91
N PRO A 23 24.94 -75.43 15.78
CA PRO A 23 26.37 -75.68 15.69
C PRO A 23 27.17 -74.38 15.89
N ALA A 24 28.21 -74.43 16.73
CA ALA A 24 29.17 -73.35 16.87
C ALA A 24 30.16 -73.39 15.70
N LEU A 25 30.15 -72.34 14.86
CA LEU A 25 31.20 -72.12 13.86
C LEU A 25 32.51 -71.74 14.54
N PRO A 26 33.67 -72.17 14.01
CA PRO A 26 34.97 -71.86 14.58
C PRO A 26 35.23 -70.35 14.56
N ARG A 27 35.49 -69.77 15.74
CA ARG A 27 35.94 -68.39 15.88
C ARG A 27 37.41 -68.31 15.44
N THR A 28 37.65 -67.98 14.18
CA THR A 28 38.93 -67.39 13.78
C THR A 28 39.16 -66.11 14.58
N PRO A 29 40.35 -65.89 15.16
CA PRO A 29 40.65 -64.62 15.82
C PRO A 29 40.55 -63.53 14.76
N VAL A 30 39.49 -62.71 14.85
CA VAL A 30 39.42 -61.47 14.09
C VAL A 30 40.50 -60.59 14.67
N VAL A 31 41.68 -60.61 14.05
CA VAL A 31 42.65 -59.54 14.19
C VAL A 31 41.90 -58.29 13.73
N GLN A 32 41.42 -57.50 14.68
CA GLN A 32 41.02 -56.13 14.39
C GLN A 32 42.27 -55.44 13.86
N ARG A 33 42.45 -55.45 12.54
CA ARG A 33 43.20 -54.40 11.88
C ARG A 33 42.44 -53.14 12.20
N ARG A 34 42.84 -52.47 13.29
CA ARG A 34 42.63 -51.05 13.42
C ARG A 34 43.29 -50.46 12.19
N TYR A 35 42.48 -50.15 11.19
CA TYR A 35 42.86 -49.13 10.22
C TYR A 35 42.99 -47.86 11.06
N GLN A 36 44.18 -47.65 11.64
CA GLN A 36 44.58 -46.31 11.99
C GLN A 36 44.64 -45.59 10.65
N SER A 37 43.57 -44.83 10.36
CA SER A 37 43.68 -43.70 9.47
C SER A 37 44.74 -42.79 10.09
N SER A 38 46.00 -43.01 9.73
CA SER A 38 47.02 -42.00 9.90
C SER A 38 46.65 -40.89 8.92
N SER A 39 45.69 -40.05 9.30
CA SER A 39 45.69 -38.69 8.81
C SER A 39 46.97 -38.09 9.37
N SER A 40 48.05 -38.18 8.60
CA SER A 40 49.20 -37.34 8.79
C SER A 40 48.69 -35.90 8.76
N SER A 41 48.47 -35.33 9.95
CA SER A 41 48.13 -33.94 10.17
C SER A 41 49.37 -33.05 9.95
N SER A 42 50.02 -33.24 8.81
CA SER A 42 51.07 -32.36 8.33
C SER A 42 50.43 -31.22 7.57
N GLY A 43 50.08 -30.17 8.33
CA GLY A 43 49.91 -28.79 7.85
C GLY A 43 48.97 -28.58 6.68
N ASP A 44 47.67 -28.44 6.94
CA ASP A 44 46.76 -27.78 5.98
C ASP A 44 45.99 -26.61 6.60
N GLY A 45 46.63 -25.95 7.58
CA GLY A 45 46.16 -24.64 8.08
C GLY A 45 46.04 -23.62 6.95
N ALA A 46 46.87 -23.74 5.90
CA ALA A 46 46.76 -22.95 4.68
C ALA A 46 45.51 -23.30 3.85
N GLY A 47 45.16 -24.58 3.69
CA GLY A 47 43.92 -25.01 3.02
C GLY A 47 42.66 -24.62 3.78
N GLN A 48 42.65 -24.79 5.10
CA GLN A 48 41.56 -24.34 5.98
C GLN A 48 41.41 -22.81 5.96
N LEU A 49 42.53 -22.07 6.01
CA LEU A 49 42.53 -20.61 5.88
C LEU A 49 42.03 -20.16 4.50
N LYS A 50 42.41 -20.85 3.43
CA LYS A 50 41.90 -20.57 2.07
C LYS A 50 40.40 -20.82 1.97
N VAL A 51 39.89 -21.93 2.51
CA VAL A 51 38.44 -22.23 2.54
C VAL A 51 37.69 -21.18 3.36
N ALA A 52 38.21 -20.80 4.53
CA ALA A 52 37.63 -19.73 5.35
C ALA A 52 37.63 -18.38 4.63
N LEU A 53 38.74 -18.04 3.94
CA LEU A 53 38.87 -16.82 3.16
C LEU A 53 37.88 -16.80 1.98
N TYR A 54 37.87 -17.84 1.16
CA TYR A 54 36.94 -17.95 0.02
C TYR A 54 35.48 -17.97 0.47
N GLY A 55 35.16 -18.70 1.54
CA GLY A 55 33.83 -18.72 2.13
C GLY A 55 33.40 -17.34 2.62
N SER A 56 34.30 -16.59 3.27
CA SER A 56 34.02 -15.23 3.75
C SER A 56 33.81 -14.25 2.59
N VAL A 57 34.65 -14.32 1.54
CA VAL A 57 34.49 -13.50 0.33
C VAL A 57 33.17 -13.81 -0.37
N ALA A 58 32.82 -15.10 -0.52
CA ALA A 58 31.55 -15.51 -1.11
C ALA A 58 30.36 -15.02 -0.28
N ALA A 59 30.40 -15.18 1.05
CA ALA A 59 29.35 -14.68 1.94
C ALA A 59 29.21 -13.16 1.87
N ALA A 60 30.32 -12.42 1.86
CA ALA A 60 30.32 -10.97 1.71
C ALA A 60 29.76 -10.54 0.34
N ALA A 61 30.10 -11.24 -0.74
CA ALA A 61 29.57 -10.97 -2.07
C ALA A 61 28.07 -11.26 -2.18
N ILE A 62 27.58 -12.37 -1.60
CA ILE A 62 26.16 -12.70 -1.53
C ILE A 62 25.41 -11.64 -0.72
N TYR A 63 25.94 -11.27 0.45
CA TYR A 63 25.33 -10.25 1.29
C TYR A 63 25.31 -8.88 0.63
N GLY A 64 26.42 -8.46 -0.01
CA GLY A 64 26.47 -7.23 -0.79
C GLY A 64 25.51 -7.22 -1.96
N SER A 65 25.37 -8.36 -2.67
CA SER A 65 24.40 -8.54 -3.76
C SER A 65 22.95 -8.47 -3.25
N TYR A 66 22.67 -9.03 -2.08
CA TYR A 66 21.38 -8.91 -1.41
C TYR A 66 21.10 -7.45 -1.03
N LEU A 67 22.06 -6.75 -0.41
CA LEU A 67 21.89 -5.35 -0.02
C LEU A 67 21.60 -4.47 -1.24
N TYR A 68 22.40 -4.58 -2.30
CA TYR A 68 22.19 -3.85 -3.55
C TYR A 68 20.87 -4.28 -4.20
N GLY A 69 20.62 -5.58 -4.31
CA GLY A 69 19.45 -6.14 -4.98
C GLY A 69 18.13 -5.67 -4.36
N THR A 70 18.07 -5.55 -3.04
CA THR A 70 16.87 -5.07 -2.36
C THR A 70 16.88 -3.57 -2.12
N ASP A 71 17.94 -2.81 -2.43
CA ASP A 71 17.94 -1.35 -2.29
C ASP A 71 17.10 -0.75 -3.43
N THR A 72 16.11 0.07 -3.09
CA THR A 72 15.26 0.77 -4.08
C THR A 72 16.05 1.64 -5.06
N ARG A 73 17.28 2.06 -4.72
CA ARG A 73 18.17 2.86 -5.58
C ARG A 73 18.90 2.03 -6.64
N ALA A 74 18.84 0.71 -6.58
CA ALA A 74 19.53 -0.14 -7.57
C ALA A 74 19.00 0.13 -8.98
N PHE A 75 19.93 0.19 -9.94
CA PHE A 75 19.67 0.63 -11.32
C PHE A 75 18.51 -0.13 -11.98
N PHE A 76 18.47 -1.44 -11.78
CA PHE A 76 17.54 -2.32 -12.47
C PHE A 76 16.08 -2.09 -12.04
N HIS A 77 15.82 -1.60 -10.83
CA HIS A 77 14.46 -1.32 -10.36
C HIS A 77 13.75 -0.25 -11.19
N ARG A 78 14.51 0.69 -11.78
CA ARG A 78 13.98 1.75 -12.64
C ARG A 78 14.14 1.42 -14.12
N TRP A 79 15.31 0.95 -14.52
CA TRP A 79 15.70 0.90 -15.93
C TRP A 79 15.53 -0.48 -16.58
N VAL A 80 15.36 -1.53 -15.79
CA VAL A 80 15.20 -2.90 -16.32
C VAL A 80 13.80 -3.43 -16.02
N VAL A 81 13.36 -3.40 -14.76
CA VAL A 81 12.11 -4.02 -14.31
C VAL A 81 10.88 -3.44 -15.02
N PRO A 82 10.64 -2.10 -15.07
CA PRO A 82 9.45 -1.57 -15.73
C PRO A 82 9.42 -1.84 -17.25
N PRO A 83 10.50 -1.60 -18.03
CA PRO A 83 10.54 -1.99 -19.44
C PRO A 83 10.35 -3.48 -19.67
N PHE A 84 10.99 -4.33 -18.86
CA PHE A 84 10.86 -5.79 -18.94
C PHE A 84 9.43 -6.23 -18.69
N LEU A 85 8.76 -5.75 -17.64
CA LEU A 85 7.36 -6.07 -17.37
C LEU A 85 6.45 -5.63 -18.52
N ARG A 86 6.71 -4.46 -19.12
CA ARG A 86 5.93 -3.98 -20.28
C ARG A 86 6.12 -4.84 -21.53
N TRP A 87 7.31 -5.41 -21.71
CA TRP A 87 7.64 -6.31 -22.82
C TRP A 87 7.08 -7.73 -22.59
N ALA A 88 7.31 -8.29 -21.40
CA ALA A 88 6.89 -9.64 -21.04
C ALA A 88 5.36 -9.78 -20.93
N TYR A 89 4.69 -8.72 -20.49
CA TYR A 89 3.23 -8.65 -20.38
C TYR A 89 2.72 -7.51 -21.27
N PRO A 90 2.24 -7.79 -22.50
CA PRO A 90 1.70 -6.76 -23.37
C PRO A 90 0.42 -6.09 -22.82
N ASP A 91 -0.41 -6.83 -22.08
CA ASP A 91 -1.58 -6.29 -21.36
C ASP A 91 -1.14 -5.56 -20.07
N ALA A 92 -1.69 -4.38 -19.82
CA ALA A 92 -1.27 -3.55 -18.69
C ALA A 92 -1.83 -4.02 -17.34
N GLU A 93 -2.97 -4.70 -17.33
CA GLU A 93 -3.54 -5.27 -16.11
C GLU A 93 -2.78 -6.53 -15.70
N ASP A 94 -2.41 -7.37 -16.66
CA ASP A 94 -1.59 -8.57 -16.39
C ASP A 94 -0.19 -8.18 -15.87
N ALA A 95 0.44 -7.16 -16.47
CA ALA A 95 1.70 -6.62 -15.97
C ALA A 95 1.60 -6.12 -14.51
N HIS A 96 0.47 -5.47 -14.17
CA HIS A 96 0.18 -4.99 -12.83
C HIS A 96 -0.01 -6.15 -11.84
N HIS A 97 -0.75 -7.20 -12.22
CA HIS A 97 -0.91 -8.40 -11.40
C HIS A 97 0.41 -9.16 -11.21
N ALA A 98 1.22 -9.27 -12.25
CA ALA A 98 2.54 -9.88 -12.16
C ALA A 98 3.47 -9.09 -11.21
N GLY A 99 3.49 -7.76 -11.34
CA GLY A 99 4.30 -6.89 -10.47
C GLY A 99 3.88 -6.93 -9.01
N THR A 100 2.57 -6.86 -8.72
CA THR A 100 2.04 -6.93 -7.34
C THR A 100 2.26 -8.31 -6.72
N THR A 101 2.07 -9.39 -7.49
CA THR A 101 2.37 -10.76 -7.04
C THR A 101 3.85 -10.94 -6.75
N ALA A 102 4.74 -10.48 -7.64
CA ALA A 102 6.17 -10.54 -7.44
C ALA A 102 6.59 -9.78 -6.18
N LEU A 103 6.08 -8.55 -5.99
CA LEU A 103 6.39 -7.75 -4.81
C LEU A 103 5.90 -8.43 -3.52
N LYS A 104 4.74 -9.07 -3.54
CA LYS A 104 4.21 -9.87 -2.43
C LYS A 104 5.12 -11.04 -2.08
N VAL A 105 5.46 -11.88 -3.06
CA VAL A 105 6.32 -13.05 -2.87
C VAL A 105 7.71 -12.63 -2.37
N LEU A 106 8.29 -11.60 -2.97
CA LEU A 106 9.58 -11.08 -2.53
C LEU A 106 9.50 -10.54 -1.10
N TYR A 107 8.40 -9.90 -0.70
CA TYR A 107 8.20 -9.43 0.67
C TYR A 107 8.14 -10.59 1.68
N GLU A 108 7.38 -11.64 1.38
CA GLU A 108 7.28 -12.85 2.22
C GLU A 108 8.63 -13.57 2.35
N LEU A 109 9.49 -13.51 1.32
CA LEU A 109 10.83 -14.07 1.32
C LEU A 109 11.91 -13.11 1.87
N ASN A 110 11.53 -11.90 2.31
CA ASN A 110 12.46 -10.85 2.73
C ASN A 110 13.46 -10.42 1.63
N LEU A 111 13.09 -10.54 0.36
CA LEU A 111 13.85 -10.13 -0.83
C LEU A 111 13.22 -8.92 -1.57
N ASN A 112 12.18 -8.28 -1.01
CA ASN A 112 11.54 -7.14 -1.65
C ASN A 112 12.46 -5.93 -1.77
N PRO A 113 12.31 -5.12 -2.84
CA PRO A 113 12.87 -3.77 -2.86
C PRO A 113 12.41 -3.00 -1.62
N ARG A 114 13.34 -2.33 -0.96
CA ARG A 114 13.10 -1.48 0.20
C ARG A 114 14.08 -0.32 0.26
N GLU A 115 13.62 0.79 0.78
CA GLU A 115 14.47 1.95 1.01
C GLU A 115 15.49 1.62 2.11
N ARG A 116 16.77 1.63 1.73
CA ARG A 116 17.89 1.40 2.65
C ARG A 116 18.62 2.67 3.07
N ASP A 117 18.30 3.81 2.44
CA ASP A 117 18.91 5.08 2.78
C ASP A 117 18.30 5.65 4.07
N THR A 118 18.96 5.40 5.19
CA THR A 118 18.50 5.88 6.50
C THR A 118 18.58 7.40 6.62
N THR A 119 19.35 8.08 5.77
CA THR A 119 19.45 9.54 5.82
C THR A 119 18.16 10.21 5.35
N LEU A 120 17.28 9.50 4.65
CA LEU A 120 15.97 9.99 4.20
C LEU A 120 14.87 9.90 5.27
N ASN A 121 15.20 9.41 6.47
CA ASN A 121 14.35 9.53 7.66
C ASN A 121 14.87 10.70 8.49
N SER A 122 14.68 11.92 7.99
CA SER A 122 15.28 13.12 8.58
C SER A 122 14.22 14.19 8.90
N PRO A 123 14.48 15.07 9.88
CA PRO A 123 13.53 16.11 10.30
C PRO A 123 13.12 17.05 9.16
N GLU A 124 13.97 17.25 8.14
CA GLU A 124 13.70 18.12 7.00
C GLU A 124 12.57 17.61 6.09
N LEU A 125 12.32 16.30 6.10
CA LEU A 125 11.19 15.70 5.38
C LEU A 125 9.98 15.46 6.30
N ALA A 126 10.15 15.55 7.62
CA ALA A 126 9.09 15.24 8.56
C ALA A 126 7.95 16.27 8.48
N ILE A 127 6.71 15.79 8.52
CA ILE A 127 5.51 16.65 8.49
C ILE A 127 4.46 16.15 9.48
N SER A 128 3.59 17.04 9.96
CA SER A 128 2.44 16.65 10.78
C SER A 128 1.19 16.49 9.92
N VAL A 129 0.58 15.30 9.94
CA VAL A 129 -0.68 15.00 9.26
C VAL A 129 -1.63 14.38 10.28
N PHE A 130 -2.78 15.02 10.50
CA PHE A 130 -3.78 14.58 11.48
C PHE A 130 -3.23 14.34 12.90
N GLY A 131 -2.21 15.10 13.31
CA GLY A 131 -1.53 14.94 14.60
C GLY A 131 -0.51 13.80 14.64
N THR A 132 -0.28 13.11 13.52
CA THR A 132 0.80 12.12 13.37
C THR A 132 2.00 12.76 12.68
N GLU A 133 3.18 12.65 13.28
CA GLU A 133 4.44 13.05 12.64
C GLU A 133 4.88 12.00 11.62
N LEU A 134 4.65 12.27 10.34
CA LEU A 134 5.09 11.44 9.23
C LEU A 134 6.58 11.64 8.95
N GLN A 135 7.25 10.58 8.51
CA GLN A 135 8.67 10.62 8.15
C GLN A 135 8.95 11.39 6.84
N ASN A 136 7.96 11.48 5.96
CA ASN A 136 8.06 12.20 4.68
C ASN A 136 6.67 12.52 4.11
N PRO A 137 6.56 13.51 3.21
CA PRO A 137 5.29 13.94 2.63
C PRO A 137 4.87 13.14 1.37
N ILE A 138 5.51 12.01 1.09
CA ILE A 138 5.27 11.24 -0.15
C ILE A 138 4.39 10.04 0.14
N GLY A 139 3.32 9.89 -0.64
CA GLY A 139 2.41 8.75 -0.53
C GLY A 139 2.19 8.01 -1.85
N ILE A 140 1.65 6.80 -1.74
CA ILE A 140 1.24 5.97 -2.89
C ILE A 140 -0.29 5.97 -2.94
N SER A 141 -0.87 6.37 -4.08
CA SER A 141 -2.32 6.52 -4.23
C SER A 141 -3.06 5.19 -4.47
N ALA A 142 -4.37 5.21 -4.21
CA ALA A 142 -5.26 4.07 -4.41
C ALA A 142 -5.23 3.50 -5.83
N GLY A 143 -5.65 2.24 -5.92
CA GLY A 143 -5.76 1.49 -7.17
C GLY A 143 -4.50 0.70 -7.53
N LEU A 144 -3.37 0.91 -6.83
CA LEU A 144 -2.19 0.06 -6.97
C LEU A 144 -2.37 -1.23 -6.15
N ASP A 145 -2.84 -1.12 -4.91
CA ASP A 145 -3.21 -2.26 -4.09
C ASP A 145 -4.71 -2.18 -3.75
N LYS A 146 -5.53 -2.72 -4.66
CA LYS A 146 -7.01 -2.63 -4.57
C LYS A 146 -7.62 -3.48 -3.46
N ASP A 147 -6.92 -4.52 -3.02
CA ASP A 147 -7.44 -5.51 -2.07
C ASP A 147 -6.58 -5.61 -0.79
N ALA A 148 -5.71 -4.61 -0.52
CA ALA A 148 -4.82 -4.56 0.65
C ALA A 148 -3.90 -5.80 0.80
N GLN A 149 -3.32 -6.26 -0.31
CA GLN A 149 -2.46 -7.45 -0.35
C GLN A 149 -0.99 -7.16 -0.03
N ILE A 150 -0.52 -5.94 -0.29
CA ILE A 150 0.89 -5.55 -0.20
C ILE A 150 1.15 -4.21 0.51
N PRO A 151 0.35 -3.75 1.50
CA PRO A 151 0.55 -2.43 2.11
C PRO A 151 1.94 -2.30 2.74
N ASP A 152 2.44 -3.37 3.38
CA ASP A 152 3.77 -3.37 3.99
C ASP A 152 4.91 -3.31 2.98
N ALA A 153 4.78 -3.99 1.84
CA ALA A 153 5.78 -3.93 0.79
C ALA A 153 5.81 -2.53 0.14
N LEU A 154 4.66 -1.87 0.02
CA LEU A 154 4.57 -0.48 -0.45
C LEU A 154 5.18 0.51 0.55
N PHE A 155 4.94 0.30 1.84
CA PHE A 155 5.61 1.04 2.89
C PHE A 155 7.13 0.84 2.86
N ASP A 156 7.63 -0.37 2.60
CA ASP A 156 9.06 -0.64 2.48
C ASP A 156 9.72 0.15 1.34
N LEU A 157 8.97 0.58 0.32
CA LEU A 157 9.49 1.47 -0.73
C LEU A 157 9.80 2.89 -0.26
N GLY A 158 9.45 3.25 0.99
CA GLY A 158 9.79 4.53 1.64
C GLY A 158 8.62 5.50 1.79
N ALA A 159 7.40 5.12 1.40
CA ALA A 159 6.23 5.99 1.45
C ALA A 159 5.80 6.31 2.89
N GLY A 160 5.48 7.57 3.16
CA GLY A 160 4.85 8.01 4.40
C GLY A 160 3.37 7.64 4.48
N ILE A 161 2.68 7.59 3.33
CA ILE A 161 1.28 7.17 3.23
C ILE A 161 1.12 6.10 2.16
N VAL A 162 0.34 5.06 2.44
CA VAL A 162 -0.14 4.10 1.44
C VAL A 162 -1.65 4.14 1.44
N GLU A 163 -2.25 4.36 0.26
CA GLU A 163 -3.69 4.32 0.06
C GLU A 163 -4.06 3.01 -0.67
N VAL A 164 -4.76 2.11 0.02
CA VAL A 164 -5.30 0.87 -0.58
C VAL A 164 -6.74 1.06 -1.04
N GLY A 165 -7.21 0.22 -1.95
CA GLY A 165 -8.61 0.17 -2.32
C GLY A 165 -9.01 0.94 -3.58
N GLY A 166 -10.19 1.55 -3.48
CA GLY A 166 -11.27 1.42 -4.45
C GLY A 166 -12.24 0.29 -4.01
N CYS A 167 -12.36 0.04 -2.71
CA CYS A 167 -13.10 -1.08 -2.13
C CYS A 167 -14.60 -0.84 -2.14
N THR A 168 -15.36 -1.82 -2.63
CA THR A 168 -16.82 -1.81 -2.64
C THR A 168 -17.38 -2.70 -1.52
N PRO A 169 -18.66 -2.54 -1.12
CA PRO A 169 -19.29 -3.41 -0.12
C PRO A 169 -19.20 -4.88 -0.50
N LEU A 170 -19.74 -5.21 -1.68
CA LEU A 170 -19.78 -6.55 -2.23
C LEU A 170 -18.71 -6.71 -3.32
N PRO A 171 -18.24 -7.96 -3.56
CA PRO A 171 -17.31 -8.24 -4.64
C PRO A 171 -17.89 -7.83 -6.01
N GLN A 172 -17.06 -7.25 -6.87
CA GLN A 172 -17.40 -6.99 -8.26
C GLN A 172 -16.18 -7.09 -9.18
N ALA A 173 -16.39 -7.63 -10.38
CA ALA A 173 -15.31 -7.85 -11.34
C ALA A 173 -14.78 -6.53 -11.96
N GLY A 174 -15.57 -5.46 -11.93
CA GLY A 174 -15.36 -4.21 -12.68
C GLY A 174 -15.81 -4.29 -14.14
N ASN A 175 -15.38 -3.36 -14.98
CA ASN A 175 -15.72 -3.34 -16.41
C ASN A 175 -14.95 -4.43 -17.19
N PRO A 176 -15.44 -4.86 -18.38
CA PRO A 176 -14.76 -5.87 -19.20
C PRO A 176 -13.32 -5.49 -19.59
N LYS A 177 -12.44 -6.50 -19.70
CA LYS A 177 -11.08 -6.34 -20.21
C LYS A 177 -11.05 -6.28 -21.76
N PRO A 178 -10.06 -5.62 -22.38
CA PRO A 178 -9.00 -4.81 -21.78
C PRO A 178 -9.54 -3.46 -21.27
N ARG A 179 -8.98 -2.99 -20.16
CA ARG A 179 -9.47 -1.80 -19.43
C ARG A 179 -8.38 -0.91 -18.86
N VAL A 180 -7.13 -1.16 -19.20
CA VAL A 180 -6.01 -0.27 -18.92
C VAL A 180 -5.06 -0.29 -20.11
N PHE A 181 -4.70 0.90 -20.58
CA PHE A 181 -4.02 1.13 -21.83
C PHE A 181 -2.82 2.03 -21.58
N ARG A 182 -1.62 1.54 -21.89
CA ARG A 182 -0.38 2.31 -21.73
C ARG A 182 -0.17 3.24 -22.91
N VAL A 183 0.37 4.41 -22.62
CA VAL A 183 0.89 5.36 -23.61
C VAL A 183 2.34 5.71 -23.22
N PRO A 184 3.31 4.80 -23.48
CA PRO A 184 4.67 4.93 -22.96
C PRO A 184 5.40 6.22 -23.36
N ASN A 185 5.18 6.74 -24.58
CA ASN A 185 5.79 8.00 -25.00
C ASN A 185 5.30 9.23 -24.21
N LEU A 186 4.24 9.09 -23.42
CA LEU A 186 3.75 10.13 -22.50
C LEU A 186 4.01 9.78 -21.03
N ASP A 187 4.64 8.63 -20.74
CA ASP A 187 4.58 8.00 -19.41
C ASP A 187 3.15 7.98 -18.84
N GLY A 188 2.17 7.79 -19.73
CA GLY A 188 0.75 7.95 -19.44
C GLY A 188 0.00 6.63 -19.51
N MET A 189 -1.21 6.61 -18.96
CA MET A 189 -2.14 5.49 -19.12
C MET A 189 -3.59 5.95 -19.08
N VAL A 190 -4.44 5.27 -19.83
CA VAL A 190 -5.90 5.40 -19.77
C VAL A 190 -6.46 4.15 -19.11
N ASN A 191 -7.40 4.29 -18.18
CA ASN A 191 -8.06 3.14 -17.56
C ASN A 191 -9.56 3.34 -17.40
N ARG A 192 -10.28 2.21 -17.48
CA ARG A 192 -11.72 2.07 -17.27
C ARG A 192 -12.07 0.93 -16.34
N TYR A 193 -11.31 0.73 -15.26
CA TYR A 193 -11.47 -0.42 -14.36
C TYR A 193 -12.90 -0.63 -13.84
N GLY A 194 -13.59 0.44 -13.45
CA GLY A 194 -14.94 0.35 -12.87
C GLY A 194 -14.95 -0.31 -11.48
N LEU A 195 -14.00 0.08 -10.61
CA LEU A 195 -13.93 -0.38 -9.21
C LEU A 195 -13.95 -1.91 -9.04
N ASN A 196 -13.07 -2.64 -9.74
CA ASN A 196 -12.92 -4.07 -9.48
C ASN A 196 -12.40 -4.30 -8.04
N SER A 197 -13.13 -5.08 -7.25
CA SER A 197 -12.85 -5.28 -5.82
C SER A 197 -13.33 -6.65 -5.36
N ARG A 198 -12.64 -7.24 -4.39
CA ARG A 198 -13.09 -8.46 -3.68
C ARG A 198 -14.10 -8.21 -2.56
N GLY A 199 -14.50 -6.96 -2.35
CA GLY A 199 -15.47 -6.57 -1.33
C GLY A 199 -14.83 -6.21 0.03
N ALA A 200 -15.60 -5.50 0.85
CA ALA A 200 -15.14 -4.99 2.14
C ALA A 200 -14.86 -6.11 3.16
N ASP A 201 -15.58 -7.23 3.08
CA ASP A 201 -15.36 -8.39 3.96
C ASP A 201 -14.00 -9.07 3.70
N ASP A 202 -13.62 -9.31 2.43
CA ASP A 202 -12.30 -9.90 2.09
C ASP A 202 -11.16 -8.97 2.52
N MET A 203 -11.28 -7.67 2.26
CA MET A 203 -10.28 -6.69 2.70
C MET A 203 -10.17 -6.63 4.23
N ALA A 204 -11.29 -6.66 4.95
CA ALA A 204 -11.29 -6.66 6.42
C ALA A 204 -10.58 -7.90 6.99
N ILE A 205 -10.77 -9.08 6.39
CA ILE A 205 -10.06 -10.31 6.79
C ILE A 205 -8.54 -10.12 6.64
N ARG A 206 -8.07 -9.58 5.51
CA ARG A 206 -6.64 -9.34 5.25
C ARG A 206 -6.03 -8.33 6.20
N LEU A 207 -6.70 -7.20 6.41
CA LEU A 207 -6.23 -6.16 7.31
C LEU A 207 -6.20 -6.64 8.76
N ARG A 208 -7.18 -7.44 9.17
CA ARG A 208 -7.19 -8.08 10.50
C ARG A 208 -6.05 -9.07 10.67
N ASP A 209 -5.80 -9.91 9.68
CA ASP A 209 -4.72 -10.89 9.70
C ASP A 209 -3.34 -10.19 9.79
N ARG A 210 -3.18 -9.08 9.07
CA ARG A 210 -2.02 -8.18 9.20
C ARG A 210 -1.87 -7.62 10.63
N LEU A 211 -2.94 -7.07 11.20
CA LEU A 211 -2.98 -6.58 12.58
C LEU A 211 -2.61 -7.68 13.59
N ARG A 212 -3.18 -8.88 13.44
CA ARG A 212 -2.93 -10.04 14.31
C ARG A 212 -1.48 -10.48 14.31
N ARG A 213 -0.84 -10.55 13.14
CA ARG A 213 0.59 -10.85 13.05
C ARG A 213 1.44 -9.82 13.77
N PHE A 214 1.14 -8.54 13.59
CA PHE A 214 1.84 -7.45 14.27
C PHE A 214 1.65 -7.53 15.79
N ALA A 215 0.42 -7.65 16.27
CA ALA A 215 0.12 -7.77 17.71
C ALA A 215 0.86 -8.98 18.34
N ARG A 216 0.84 -10.13 17.67
CA ARG A 216 1.58 -11.34 18.10
C ARG A 216 3.09 -11.10 18.16
N SER A 217 3.65 -10.37 17.21
CA SER A 217 5.09 -10.07 17.20
C SER A 217 5.54 -9.20 18.38
N LEU A 218 4.62 -8.42 18.96
CA LEU A 218 4.84 -7.60 20.15
C LEU A 218 4.37 -8.25 21.45
N GLY A 219 3.70 -9.40 21.39
CA GLY A 219 3.12 -10.06 22.56
C GLY A 219 1.92 -9.33 23.17
N VAL A 220 1.19 -8.52 22.38
CA VAL A 220 0.00 -7.76 22.81
C VAL A 220 -1.26 -8.24 22.10
N THR A 221 -2.42 -7.77 22.54
CA THR A 221 -3.71 -8.13 21.91
C THR A 221 -4.03 -7.24 20.69
N GLU A 222 -4.99 -7.67 19.85
CA GLU A 222 -5.51 -6.83 18.76
C GLU A 222 -6.04 -5.49 19.29
N ILE A 223 -6.73 -5.50 20.44
CA ILE A 223 -7.37 -4.30 21.00
C ILE A 223 -6.34 -3.31 21.56
N ASP A 224 -5.22 -3.78 22.10
CA ASP A 224 -4.12 -2.91 22.55
C ASP A 224 -3.53 -2.13 21.37
N VAL A 225 -3.30 -2.80 20.24
CA VAL A 225 -2.80 -2.14 19.02
C VAL A 225 -3.83 -1.14 18.49
N LEU A 226 -5.11 -1.54 18.39
CA LEU A 226 -6.19 -0.67 17.91
C LEU A 226 -6.35 0.59 18.77
N ASN A 227 -6.10 0.48 20.07
CA ASN A 227 -6.18 1.57 21.03
C ASN A 227 -4.91 2.41 21.13
N GLY A 228 -3.88 2.11 20.33
CA GLY A 228 -2.65 2.90 20.23
C GLY A 228 -1.58 2.56 21.27
N GLU A 229 -1.77 1.51 22.08
CA GLU A 229 -0.79 1.11 23.12
C GLU A 229 0.55 0.66 22.49
N ALA A 230 0.53 0.23 21.23
CA ALA A 230 1.72 -0.13 20.47
C ALA A 230 2.54 1.08 19.96
N SER A 231 2.14 2.32 20.29
CA SER A 231 2.84 3.56 19.88
C SER A 231 3.05 3.70 18.36
N VAL A 232 2.14 3.10 17.57
CA VAL A 232 2.07 3.23 16.12
C VAL A 232 0.62 3.47 15.71
N PRO A 233 0.36 4.15 14.57
CA PRO A 233 -0.98 4.26 14.03
C PRO A 233 -1.57 2.86 13.75
N PRO A 234 -2.83 2.59 14.14
CA PRO A 234 -3.42 1.25 14.08
C PRO A 234 -3.65 0.73 12.67
N GLY A 235 -3.73 1.60 11.66
CA GLY A 235 -3.81 1.21 10.26
C GLY A 235 -2.45 0.86 9.67
N SER A 236 -1.48 1.78 9.77
CA SER A 236 -0.15 1.59 9.18
C SER A 236 0.70 0.56 9.93
N LEU A 237 0.46 0.37 11.23
CA LEU A 237 1.27 -0.48 12.12
C LEU A 237 2.76 -0.09 12.12
N ARG A 238 3.08 1.14 11.72
CA ARG A 238 4.45 1.64 11.55
C ARG A 238 4.54 3.07 12.02
N LYS A 239 5.54 3.37 12.85
CA LYS A 239 5.80 4.73 13.33
C LYS A 239 6.03 5.69 12.15
N GLY A 240 5.39 6.86 12.22
CA GLY A 240 5.51 7.92 11.23
C GLY A 240 4.99 7.59 9.83
N ARG A 241 3.99 6.70 9.76
CA ARG A 241 3.31 6.31 8.53
C ARG A 241 1.81 6.21 8.75
N LEU A 242 1.01 6.42 7.70
CA LEU A 242 -0.45 6.27 7.75
C LEU A 242 -0.93 5.35 6.63
N LEU A 243 -1.89 4.46 6.95
CA LEU A 243 -2.61 3.66 5.98
C LEU A 243 -3.97 4.31 5.71
N ALA A 244 -4.18 4.68 4.45
CA ALA A 244 -5.46 5.13 3.95
C ALA A 244 -6.22 3.97 3.29
N VAL A 245 -7.53 3.85 3.55
CA VAL A 245 -8.39 2.83 2.95
C VAL A 245 -9.50 3.53 2.17
N GLN A 246 -9.45 3.40 0.85
CA GLN A 246 -10.41 4.02 -0.04
C GLN A 246 -11.62 3.12 -0.29
N ILE A 247 -12.80 3.67 -0.04
CA ILE A 247 -14.12 3.03 -0.16
C ILE A 247 -14.96 3.71 -1.25
N ALA A 248 -15.83 2.94 -1.88
CA ALA A 248 -16.72 3.39 -2.96
C ALA A 248 -18.02 2.56 -2.96
N LYS A 249 -19.04 3.02 -3.70
CA LYS A 249 -20.28 2.26 -3.93
C LYS A 249 -20.08 1.09 -4.90
N ASN A 250 -20.97 0.11 -4.83
CA ASN A 250 -21.06 -0.92 -5.86
C ASN A 250 -21.60 -0.32 -7.18
N LYS A 251 -21.23 -0.93 -8.31
CA LYS A 251 -21.68 -0.49 -9.64
C LYS A 251 -23.20 -0.59 -9.81
N GLU A 252 -23.77 -1.69 -9.31
CA GLU A 252 -25.20 -2.03 -9.46
C GLU A 252 -26.14 -1.23 -8.54
N THR A 253 -25.58 -0.49 -7.55
CA THR A 253 -26.36 0.40 -6.69
C THR A 253 -26.92 1.56 -7.52
N ASP A 254 -28.25 1.70 -7.56
CA ASP A 254 -28.96 2.74 -8.34
C ASP A 254 -28.42 4.13 -7.98
N GLU A 255 -27.99 4.87 -8.99
CA GLU A 255 -27.41 6.21 -8.85
C GLU A 255 -28.41 7.26 -8.35
N ARG A 256 -29.72 6.96 -8.42
CA ARG A 256 -30.79 7.84 -7.95
C ARG A 256 -31.23 7.55 -6.52
N ASP A 257 -30.81 6.41 -5.95
CA ASP A 257 -31.12 6.04 -4.57
C ASP A 257 -29.99 6.50 -3.64
N GLU A 258 -30.07 7.76 -3.20
CA GLU A 258 -29.09 8.35 -2.30
C GLU A 258 -28.90 7.54 -1.01
N LYS A 259 -29.96 6.89 -0.51
CA LYS A 259 -29.90 6.10 0.71
C LYS A 259 -29.10 4.83 0.47
N ALA A 260 -29.39 4.09 -0.61
CA ALA A 260 -28.64 2.88 -0.96
C ALA A 260 -27.16 3.20 -1.22
N ILE A 261 -26.87 4.34 -1.85
CA ILE A 261 -25.49 4.83 -2.03
C ILE A 261 -24.83 5.05 -0.67
N ALA A 262 -25.45 5.78 0.25
CA ALA A 262 -24.89 6.00 1.58
C ALA A 262 -24.70 4.68 2.36
N ASP A 263 -25.66 3.75 2.26
CA ASP A 263 -25.59 2.43 2.88
C ASP A 263 -24.37 1.62 2.40
N ASP A 264 -23.99 1.72 1.12
CA ASP A 264 -22.77 1.11 0.61
C ASP A 264 -21.52 1.64 1.34
N TYR A 265 -21.36 2.96 1.43
CA TYR A 265 -20.20 3.52 2.12
C TYR A 265 -20.20 3.15 3.60
N VAL A 266 -21.35 3.25 4.27
CA VAL A 266 -21.53 2.84 5.68
C VAL A 266 -21.19 1.37 5.90
N TYR A 267 -21.58 0.48 4.96
CA TYR A 267 -21.23 -0.94 5.01
C TYR A 267 -19.72 -1.15 5.02
N CYS A 268 -18.99 -0.42 4.15
CA CYS A 268 -17.54 -0.44 4.11
C CYS A 268 -16.91 0.12 5.40
N VAL A 269 -17.42 1.24 5.92
CA VAL A 269 -16.94 1.85 7.19
C VAL A 269 -17.03 0.84 8.33
N ARG A 270 -18.18 0.17 8.51
CA ARG A 270 -18.39 -0.84 9.57
C ARG A 270 -17.36 -1.96 9.58
N ARG A 271 -16.78 -2.29 8.42
CA ARG A 271 -15.80 -3.38 8.25
C ARG A 271 -14.35 -2.91 8.31
N LEU A 272 -14.08 -1.74 7.75
CA LEU A 272 -12.72 -1.30 7.43
C LEU A 272 -12.20 -0.21 8.36
N ALA A 273 -13.08 0.58 8.99
CA ALA A 273 -12.71 1.75 9.79
C ALA A 273 -11.68 1.44 10.88
N ARG A 274 -11.84 0.29 11.56
CA ARG A 274 -10.93 -0.12 12.63
C ARG A 274 -9.48 -0.34 12.16
N TYR A 275 -9.28 -0.67 10.89
CA TYR A 275 -7.97 -0.97 10.31
C TYR A 275 -7.40 0.16 9.44
N ALA A 276 -8.06 1.32 9.39
CA ALA A 276 -7.61 2.47 8.63
C ALA A 276 -7.11 3.56 9.58
N ASP A 277 -6.05 4.28 9.22
CA ASP A 277 -5.75 5.56 9.87
C ASP A 277 -6.61 6.68 9.24
N VAL A 278 -6.81 6.57 7.93
CA VAL A 278 -7.63 7.47 7.12
C VAL A 278 -8.60 6.65 6.26
N LEU A 279 -9.90 6.90 6.37
CA LEU A 279 -10.91 6.45 5.42
C LEU A 279 -11.04 7.46 4.29
N VAL A 280 -11.06 7.00 3.05
CA VAL A 280 -11.19 7.87 1.87
C VAL A 280 -12.47 7.54 1.12
N VAL A 281 -13.40 8.49 1.06
CA VAL A 281 -14.65 8.42 0.30
C VAL A 281 -14.36 8.78 -1.17
N ASN A 282 -14.46 7.82 -2.08
CA ASN A 282 -14.23 8.07 -3.50
C ASN A 282 -15.53 8.39 -4.26
N VAL A 283 -15.69 9.67 -4.60
CA VAL A 283 -16.81 10.18 -5.43
C VAL A 283 -16.36 10.64 -6.82
N SER A 284 -15.15 10.25 -7.26
CA SER A 284 -14.48 10.91 -8.40
C SER A 284 -14.07 9.98 -9.56
N SER A 285 -14.31 8.67 -9.43
CA SER A 285 -14.04 7.71 -10.53
C SER A 285 -14.87 8.06 -11.77
N PRO A 286 -14.24 8.29 -12.94
CA PRO A 286 -14.97 8.48 -14.21
C PRO A 286 -15.55 7.18 -14.78
N ASN A 287 -15.26 6.04 -14.15
CA ASN A 287 -15.47 4.70 -14.69
C ASN A 287 -16.69 3.98 -14.10
N THR A 288 -17.38 4.64 -13.17
CA THR A 288 -18.59 4.16 -12.52
C THR A 288 -19.70 5.17 -12.82
N PRO A 289 -20.78 4.78 -13.51
CA PRO A 289 -21.91 5.67 -13.80
C PRO A 289 -22.45 6.35 -12.54
N GLY A 290 -22.88 7.61 -12.68
CA GLY A 290 -23.48 8.41 -11.61
C GLY A 290 -22.53 8.86 -10.49
N LEU A 291 -21.31 8.31 -10.39
CA LEU A 291 -20.48 8.52 -9.20
C LEU A 291 -20.03 9.98 -9.03
N ARG A 292 -19.71 10.67 -10.14
CA ARG A 292 -19.27 12.07 -10.09
C ARG A 292 -20.41 13.05 -9.82
N ASP A 293 -21.65 12.64 -10.08
CA ASP A 293 -22.83 13.46 -9.84
C ASP A 293 -23.09 13.62 -8.32
N LEU A 294 -22.55 12.70 -7.52
CA LEU A 294 -22.52 12.80 -6.05
C LEU A 294 -21.69 13.98 -5.52
N GLN A 295 -20.91 14.67 -6.36
CA GLN A 295 -20.13 15.82 -5.93
C GLN A 295 -20.97 17.11 -5.82
N ALA A 296 -22.26 17.08 -6.18
CA ALA A 296 -23.18 18.16 -5.87
C ALA A 296 -23.28 18.38 -4.35
N THR A 297 -23.34 19.64 -3.90
CA THR A 297 -23.20 20.05 -2.50
C THR A 297 -24.05 19.24 -1.53
N GLU A 298 -25.35 19.14 -1.78
CA GLU A 298 -26.31 18.52 -0.85
C GLU A 298 -26.20 16.99 -0.78
N PRO A 299 -26.22 16.25 -1.91
CA PRO A 299 -25.93 14.81 -1.89
C PRO A 299 -24.57 14.48 -1.26
N LEU A 300 -23.53 15.25 -1.58
CA LEU A 300 -22.19 15.06 -1.02
C LEU A 300 -22.20 15.25 0.49
N THR A 301 -22.85 16.31 0.99
CA THR A 301 -22.94 16.59 2.43
C THR A 301 -23.59 15.43 3.16
N ARG A 302 -24.75 14.96 2.68
CA ARG A 302 -25.47 13.83 3.30
C ARG A 302 -24.63 12.56 3.34
N LEU A 303 -23.99 12.22 2.22
CA LEU A 303 -23.13 11.05 2.12
C LEU A 303 -21.95 11.13 3.10
N LEU A 304 -21.24 12.27 3.10
CA LEU A 304 -20.07 12.47 3.95
C LEU A 304 -20.44 12.47 5.43
N SER A 305 -21.57 13.10 5.82
CA SER A 305 -22.07 13.05 7.20
C SER A 305 -22.35 11.62 7.65
N ALA A 306 -23.02 10.80 6.83
CA ALA A 306 -23.27 9.40 7.16
C ALA A 306 -21.98 8.60 7.38
N VAL A 307 -20.95 8.85 6.56
CA VAL A 307 -19.63 8.22 6.72
C VAL A 307 -18.92 8.69 7.98
N VAL A 308 -18.91 9.99 8.26
CA VAL A 308 -18.27 10.57 9.46
C VAL A 308 -18.95 10.06 10.73
N ASP A 309 -20.28 10.04 10.76
CA ASP A 309 -21.08 9.54 11.88
C ASP A 309 -20.80 8.06 12.15
N GLU A 310 -20.71 7.23 11.10
CA GLU A 310 -20.38 5.82 11.27
C GLU A 310 -18.92 5.61 11.67
N ALA A 311 -17.98 6.38 11.12
CA ALA A 311 -16.58 6.32 11.49
C ALA A 311 -16.35 6.71 12.96
N ALA A 312 -17.15 7.62 13.51
CA ALA A 312 -17.13 8.00 14.92
C ALA A 312 -17.53 6.86 15.87
N LYS A 313 -18.28 5.86 15.39
CA LYS A 313 -18.70 4.67 16.15
C LYS A 313 -17.68 3.53 16.12
N THR A 314 -16.51 3.74 15.51
CA THR A 314 -15.47 2.70 15.40
C THR A 314 -15.01 2.25 16.79
N ASP A 315 -14.98 0.94 17.02
CA ASP A 315 -14.52 0.31 18.26
C ASP A 315 -12.99 0.42 18.44
N ARG A 316 -12.52 1.63 18.76
CA ARG A 316 -11.16 1.97 19.21
C ARG A 316 -11.11 3.38 19.82
N LYS A 317 -10.10 3.67 20.67
CA LYS A 317 -9.95 4.96 21.37
C LYS A 317 -9.96 6.20 20.46
N GLN A 318 -9.35 6.12 19.28
CA GLN A 318 -9.27 7.24 18.34
C GLN A 318 -9.91 6.85 17.01
N ARG A 319 -11.00 7.52 16.60
CA ARG A 319 -11.63 7.25 15.29
C ARG A 319 -10.65 7.44 14.12
N PRO A 320 -10.83 6.74 12.99
CA PRO A 320 -10.10 7.09 11.77
C PRO A 320 -10.48 8.49 11.30
N LYS A 321 -9.54 9.12 10.60
CA LYS A 321 -9.80 10.36 9.88
C LYS A 321 -10.60 10.06 8.63
N VAL A 322 -11.45 10.97 8.19
CA VAL A 322 -12.24 10.81 6.96
C VAL A 322 -11.79 11.86 5.97
N MET A 323 -11.54 11.44 4.73
CA MET A 323 -11.24 12.32 3.60
C MET A 323 -12.17 12.01 2.43
N VAL A 324 -12.38 12.98 1.55
CA VAL A 324 -13.08 12.79 0.27
C VAL A 324 -12.11 12.96 -0.90
N LYS A 325 -12.18 12.09 -1.90
CA LYS A 325 -11.36 12.18 -3.12
C LYS A 325 -12.18 12.74 -4.28
N VAL A 326 -11.75 13.87 -4.82
CA VAL A 326 -12.52 14.68 -5.78
C VAL A 326 -11.95 14.61 -7.20
N SER A 327 -12.83 14.81 -8.18
CA SER A 327 -12.50 14.80 -9.60
C SER A 327 -11.58 15.97 -9.95
N PRO A 328 -10.58 15.79 -10.85
CA PRO A 328 -9.85 16.93 -11.39
C PRO A 328 -10.69 17.69 -12.42
N ASP A 329 -11.84 17.18 -12.84
CA ASP A 329 -12.61 17.66 -13.98
C ASP A 329 -13.64 18.74 -13.65
N GLU A 330 -13.81 19.09 -12.36
CA GLU A 330 -14.60 20.24 -11.92
C GLU A 330 -13.80 21.52 -12.17
N ASP A 331 -14.27 22.38 -13.07
CA ASP A 331 -13.56 23.62 -13.44
C ASP A 331 -14.17 24.86 -12.82
N GLU A 332 -15.48 24.84 -12.59
CA GLU A 332 -16.21 26.02 -12.13
C GLU A 332 -15.98 26.24 -10.65
N ASP A 333 -15.66 27.48 -10.28
CA ASP A 333 -15.46 27.87 -8.87
C ASP A 333 -16.68 27.54 -8.00
N THR A 334 -17.90 27.57 -8.58
CA THR A 334 -19.17 27.22 -7.94
C THR A 334 -19.27 25.74 -7.57
N GLN A 335 -18.77 24.84 -8.43
CA GLN A 335 -18.72 23.41 -8.14
C GLN A 335 -17.72 23.13 -7.02
N MET A 336 -16.53 23.74 -7.11
CA MET A 336 -15.49 23.60 -6.09
C MET A 336 -15.92 24.15 -4.74
N SER A 337 -16.57 25.32 -4.71
CA SER A 337 -17.07 25.92 -3.46
C SER A 337 -18.16 25.06 -2.82
N GLY A 338 -19.03 24.44 -3.61
CA GLY A 338 -20.01 23.46 -3.12
C GLY A 338 -19.38 22.23 -2.47
N ILE A 339 -18.31 21.70 -3.06
CA ILE A 339 -17.53 20.60 -2.45
C ILE A 339 -16.89 21.05 -1.14
N VAL A 340 -16.30 22.24 -1.09
CA VAL A 340 -15.67 22.80 0.11
C VAL A 340 -16.71 23.00 1.22
N GLU A 341 -17.90 23.49 0.88
CA GLU A 341 -19.01 23.62 1.81
C GLU A 341 -19.42 22.25 2.38
N ALA A 342 -19.57 21.24 1.53
CA ALA A 342 -19.90 19.88 1.96
C ALA A 342 -18.83 19.28 2.88
N VAL A 343 -17.54 19.52 2.61
CA VAL A 343 -16.42 19.08 3.46
C VAL A 343 -16.48 19.69 4.85
N HIS A 344 -16.82 20.99 4.96
CA HIS A 344 -16.96 21.64 6.25
C HIS A 344 -18.22 21.19 6.98
N ARG A 345 -19.38 21.17 6.31
CA ARG A 345 -20.68 20.79 6.90
C ARG A 345 -20.72 19.34 7.40
N SER A 346 -20.04 18.42 6.71
CA SER A 346 -20.02 17.00 7.07
C SER A 346 -19.02 16.63 8.17
N GLY A 347 -18.08 17.52 8.51
CA GLY A 347 -17.03 17.24 9.51
C GLY A 347 -15.87 16.38 8.97
N VAL A 348 -15.77 16.21 7.65
CA VAL A 348 -14.63 15.53 6.99
C VAL A 348 -13.31 16.22 7.34
N ASP A 349 -12.26 15.45 7.59
CA ASP A 349 -10.97 15.94 8.09
C ASP A 349 -10.07 16.51 6.96
N GLY A 350 -10.32 16.13 5.70
CA GLY A 350 -9.53 16.63 4.57
C GLY A 350 -10.02 16.20 3.17
N VAL A 351 -9.32 16.64 2.14
CA VAL A 351 -9.65 16.38 0.73
C VAL A 351 -8.44 15.79 0.00
N ILE A 352 -8.67 14.78 -0.82
CA ILE A 352 -7.70 14.33 -1.81
C ILE A 352 -8.05 15.00 -3.14
N VAL A 353 -7.22 15.97 -3.55
CA VAL A 353 -7.40 16.74 -4.77
C VAL A 353 -6.81 15.98 -5.94
N GLY A 354 -7.68 15.56 -6.83
CA GLY A 354 -7.33 14.85 -8.05
C GLY A 354 -7.80 13.40 -8.08
N ASN A 355 -7.96 12.93 -9.31
CA ASN A 355 -8.20 11.56 -9.73
C ASN A 355 -7.83 11.54 -11.22
N THR A 356 -8.09 10.48 -11.97
CA THR A 356 -7.90 10.48 -13.43
C THR A 356 -8.83 11.47 -14.15
N THR A 357 -8.39 12.03 -15.28
CA THR A 357 -9.18 12.99 -16.08
C THR A 357 -9.82 12.34 -17.32
N LYS A 358 -11.04 12.75 -17.68
CA LYS A 358 -11.63 12.40 -18.98
C LYS A 358 -11.10 13.27 -20.13
N ARG A 359 -10.41 14.36 -19.82
CA ARG A 359 -9.88 15.31 -20.80
C ARG A 359 -8.72 14.71 -21.58
N ARG A 360 -8.61 15.14 -22.84
CA ARG A 360 -7.58 14.69 -23.80
C ARG A 360 -6.95 15.85 -24.56
N ASP A 361 -7.47 17.06 -24.38
CA ASP A 361 -6.87 18.30 -24.82
C ASP A 361 -5.59 18.59 -24.01
N GLY A 362 -4.54 19.06 -24.69
CA GLY A 362 -3.29 19.48 -24.05
C GLY A 362 -2.45 18.37 -23.40
N ILE A 363 -2.82 17.08 -23.50
CA ILE A 363 -2.07 16.00 -22.85
C ILE A 363 -0.87 15.47 -23.65
N ILE A 364 -0.79 15.79 -24.94
CA ILE A 364 0.35 15.44 -25.79
C ILE A 364 1.27 16.65 -25.83
N PRO A 365 2.48 16.60 -25.23
CA PRO A 365 3.44 17.69 -25.30
C PRO A 365 3.87 17.96 -26.75
N GLU A 366 4.25 19.21 -27.01
CA GLU A 366 4.73 19.63 -28.33
C GLU A 366 5.94 18.79 -28.76
N GLY A 367 5.96 18.36 -30.02
CA GLY A 367 7.04 17.54 -30.60
C GLY A 367 6.98 16.04 -30.29
N VAL A 368 6.11 15.58 -29.38
CA VAL A 368 5.97 14.15 -29.09
C VAL A 368 5.17 13.43 -30.18
N LYS A 369 5.79 12.43 -30.82
CA LYS A 369 5.16 11.60 -31.85
C LYS A 369 4.68 10.27 -31.28
N LEU A 370 3.36 10.10 -31.19
CA LEU A 370 2.75 8.84 -30.77
C LEU A 370 2.66 7.83 -31.91
N THR A 371 2.87 6.56 -31.61
CA THR A 371 2.56 5.45 -32.52
C THR A 371 1.05 5.35 -32.77
N ALA A 372 0.63 4.62 -33.81
CA ALA A 372 -0.80 4.40 -34.08
C ALA A 372 -1.51 3.71 -32.90
N LYS A 373 -0.85 2.73 -32.28
CA LYS A 373 -1.36 2.04 -31.08
C LYS A 373 -1.50 2.97 -29.89
N GLU A 374 -0.52 3.84 -29.64
CA GLU A 374 -0.57 4.81 -28.54
C GLU A 374 -1.69 5.84 -28.73
N ARG A 375 -1.93 6.31 -29.97
CA ARG A 375 -3.07 7.18 -30.27
C ARG A 375 -4.40 6.47 -30.00
N SER A 376 -4.53 5.23 -30.46
CA SER A 376 -5.72 4.40 -30.18
C SER A 376 -5.94 4.26 -28.68
N ASN A 377 -4.89 3.87 -27.93
CA ASN A 377 -4.92 3.72 -26.48
C ASN A 377 -5.31 5.01 -25.75
N LEU A 378 -4.84 6.17 -26.23
CA LEU A 378 -5.16 7.47 -25.64
C LEU A 378 -6.63 7.85 -25.82
N MET A 379 -7.22 7.42 -26.94
CA MET A 379 -8.63 7.66 -27.28
C MET A 379 -9.60 6.66 -26.65
N GLU A 380 -9.10 5.64 -25.95
CA GLU A 380 -9.94 4.72 -25.20
C GLU A 380 -10.78 5.46 -24.15
N THR A 381 -11.98 4.91 -23.90
CA THR A 381 -12.85 5.43 -22.84
C THR A 381 -12.22 5.22 -21.46
N GLY A 382 -12.51 6.16 -20.55
CA GLY A 382 -12.06 6.13 -19.17
C GLY A 382 -11.16 7.31 -18.80
N GLY A 383 -10.51 7.20 -17.65
CA GLY A 383 -9.67 8.24 -17.09
C GLY A 383 -8.20 8.13 -17.53
N TYR A 384 -7.61 9.24 -17.97
CA TYR A 384 -6.17 9.39 -18.18
C TYR A 384 -5.46 9.69 -16.87
N SER A 385 -4.26 9.13 -16.71
CA SER A 385 -3.30 9.44 -15.66
C SER A 385 -1.90 9.50 -16.24
N GLY A 386 -1.12 10.51 -15.84
CA GLY A 386 0.25 10.68 -16.33
C GLY A 386 0.81 12.07 -16.04
N PRO A 387 2.07 12.33 -16.38
CA PRO A 387 2.76 13.59 -16.14
C PRO A 387 2.00 14.83 -16.63
N ALA A 388 1.30 14.70 -17.76
CA ALA A 388 0.55 15.82 -18.36
C ALA A 388 -0.57 16.40 -17.47
N MET A 389 -0.97 15.71 -16.40
CA MET A 389 -1.97 16.22 -15.45
C MET A 389 -1.39 17.13 -14.37
N TYR A 390 -0.06 17.21 -14.28
CA TYR A 390 0.60 17.87 -13.15
C TYR A 390 0.21 19.35 -13.01
N SER A 391 0.25 20.12 -14.11
CA SER A 391 -0.06 21.55 -14.11
C SER A 391 -1.46 21.83 -13.57
N ARG A 392 -2.45 21.04 -14.00
CA ARG A 392 -3.83 21.16 -13.54
C ARG A 392 -4.02 20.71 -12.10
N THR A 393 -3.32 19.66 -11.69
CA THR A 393 -3.35 19.20 -10.29
C THR A 393 -2.79 20.28 -9.36
N LEU A 394 -1.70 20.95 -9.76
CA LEU A 394 -1.11 22.05 -9.04
C LEU A 394 -2.06 23.24 -8.88
N ASP A 395 -2.71 23.66 -9.97
CA ASP A 395 -3.71 24.74 -9.96
C ASP A 395 -4.89 24.42 -9.02
N LEU A 396 -5.47 23.23 -9.17
CA LEU A 396 -6.60 22.79 -8.34
C LEU A 396 -6.24 22.75 -6.85
N VAL A 397 -5.05 22.26 -6.50
CA VAL A 397 -4.58 22.24 -5.11
C VAL A 397 -4.54 23.65 -4.53
N GLY A 398 -3.99 24.62 -5.25
CA GLY A 398 -3.95 26.02 -4.81
C GLY A 398 -5.35 26.63 -4.62
N ARG A 399 -6.28 26.35 -5.55
CA ARG A 399 -7.67 26.80 -5.47
C ARG A 399 -8.41 26.17 -4.29
N TYR A 400 -8.32 24.85 -4.11
CA TYR A 400 -8.91 24.15 -2.96
C TYR A 400 -8.33 24.64 -1.64
N ARG A 401 -7.00 24.83 -1.55
CA ARG A 401 -6.35 25.40 -0.37
C ARG A 401 -7.01 26.74 -0.03
N LYS A 402 -6.99 27.71 -0.96
CA LYS A 402 -7.56 29.04 -0.75
C LYS A 402 -9.01 29.01 -0.26
N MET A 403 -9.87 28.19 -0.89
CA MET A 403 -11.28 28.07 -0.52
C MET A 403 -11.50 27.39 0.85
N LEU A 404 -10.67 26.39 1.18
CA LEU A 404 -10.76 25.70 2.47
C LEU A 404 -10.39 26.62 3.64
N ASP A 405 -9.35 27.45 3.51
CA ASP A 405 -9.02 28.43 4.58
C ASP A 405 -10.09 29.51 4.69
N SER A 406 -10.61 30.03 3.57
CA SER A 406 -11.58 31.14 3.63
C SER A 406 -12.85 30.77 4.39
N GLN A 407 -13.39 29.57 4.15
CA GLN A 407 -14.55 29.08 4.91
C GLN A 407 -14.19 28.68 6.35
N SER A 408 -12.95 28.25 6.60
CA SER A 408 -12.49 28.07 7.98
C SER A 408 -12.58 29.39 8.74
N PHE A 409 -12.21 30.54 8.16
CA PHE A 409 -12.29 31.84 8.84
C PHE A 409 -13.72 32.35 9.10
N GLU A 410 -14.69 32.09 8.22
CA GLU A 410 -16.08 32.54 8.41
C GLU A 410 -16.78 31.88 9.61
N ALA A 411 -16.46 30.60 9.88
CA ALA A 411 -16.96 29.87 11.05
C ALA A 411 -16.40 30.40 12.40
N HIS A 412 -15.34 31.22 12.39
CA HIS A 412 -14.68 31.74 13.60
C HIS A 412 -15.36 32.98 14.21
N THR A 413 -16.53 33.40 13.73
CA THR A 413 -17.30 34.49 14.35
C THR A 413 -18.28 34.02 15.44
N GLY A 414 -18.31 32.73 15.81
CA GLY A 414 -19.25 32.24 16.83
C GLY A 414 -18.89 31.01 17.66
N VAL A 415 -17.92 30.15 17.26
CA VAL A 415 -17.47 29.01 18.09
C VAL A 415 -15.98 28.74 17.83
N SER A 416 -15.21 28.49 18.87
CA SER A 416 -13.75 28.31 18.85
C SER A 416 -13.26 27.17 17.92
N GLY A 417 -12.26 27.46 17.06
CA GLY A 417 -11.11 26.57 16.81
C GLY A 417 -11.29 25.36 15.87
N GLY A 418 -11.64 25.57 14.60
CA GLY A 418 -11.56 24.49 13.59
C GLY A 418 -10.12 24.27 13.09
N ALA A 419 -9.59 23.04 13.18
CA ALA A 419 -8.29 22.70 12.61
C ALA A 419 -8.29 22.82 11.08
N GLN A 420 -7.19 23.29 10.50
CA GLN A 420 -7.02 23.40 9.05
C GLN A 420 -7.25 22.04 8.36
N LYS A 421 -8.10 22.02 7.33
CA LYS A 421 -8.36 20.80 6.54
C LYS A 421 -7.09 20.36 5.80
N VAL A 422 -6.81 19.06 5.84
CA VAL A 422 -5.64 18.44 5.19
C VAL A 422 -5.90 18.21 3.71
N ILE A 423 -4.89 18.44 2.86
CA ILE A 423 -4.96 18.18 1.42
C ILE A 423 -3.94 17.13 1.02
N PHE A 424 -4.38 16.05 0.36
CA PHE A 424 -3.46 15.17 -0.38
C PHE A 424 -3.60 15.46 -1.87
N ALA A 425 -2.50 15.69 -2.57
CA ALA A 425 -2.51 15.96 -4.01
C ALA A 425 -2.16 14.69 -4.80
N THR A 426 -2.93 14.36 -5.83
CA THR A 426 -2.65 13.22 -6.70
C THR A 426 -2.88 13.57 -8.17
N GLY A 427 -1.84 13.42 -8.99
CA GLY A 427 -1.93 13.64 -10.44
C GLY A 427 -0.63 14.15 -11.04
N GLY A 428 0.00 13.33 -11.88
CA GLY A 428 1.17 13.73 -12.68
C GLY A 428 2.46 14.02 -11.92
N ILE A 429 2.52 13.79 -10.61
CA ILE A 429 3.75 13.98 -9.81
C ILE A 429 4.75 12.85 -10.12
N THR A 430 5.95 13.22 -10.55
CA THR A 430 7.00 12.29 -11.00
C THR A 430 8.38 12.54 -10.39
N ASN A 431 8.62 13.71 -9.80
CA ASN A 431 9.92 14.13 -9.26
C ASN A 431 9.75 15.03 -8.01
N GLY A 432 10.86 15.31 -7.34
CA GLY A 432 10.93 16.12 -6.11
C GLY A 432 10.58 17.58 -6.34
N GLU A 433 10.95 18.17 -7.47
CA GLU A 433 10.57 19.55 -7.80
C GLU A 433 9.04 19.72 -7.88
N GLN A 434 8.36 18.78 -8.55
CA GLN A 434 6.91 18.73 -8.66
C GLN A 434 6.26 18.48 -7.30
N ALA A 435 6.82 17.57 -6.49
CA ALA A 435 6.36 17.36 -5.12
C ALA A 435 6.51 18.64 -4.29
N GLN A 436 7.64 19.33 -4.34
CA GLN A 436 7.87 20.56 -3.59
C GLN A 436 6.86 21.65 -3.98
N LYS A 437 6.67 21.86 -5.29
CA LYS A 437 5.72 22.85 -5.80
C LYS A 437 4.29 22.57 -5.35
N ILE A 438 3.86 21.30 -5.32
CA ILE A 438 2.49 20.97 -4.91
C ILE A 438 2.30 21.07 -3.38
N LEU A 439 3.34 20.76 -2.61
CA LEU A 439 3.35 21.01 -1.16
C LEU A 439 3.27 22.51 -0.88
N ASN A 440 4.06 23.32 -1.59
CA ASN A 440 4.03 24.79 -1.49
C ASN A 440 2.67 25.39 -1.89
N ALA A 441 1.94 24.73 -2.81
CA ALA A 441 0.59 25.15 -3.20
C ALA A 441 -0.47 24.86 -2.11
N GLY A 442 -0.12 24.14 -1.05
CA GLY A 442 -0.98 23.90 0.10
C GLY A 442 -1.36 22.44 0.33
N ALA A 443 -0.82 21.50 -0.45
CA ALA A 443 -0.94 20.08 -0.13
C ALA A 443 -0.08 19.73 1.09
N SER A 444 -0.61 18.87 1.97
CA SER A 444 0.18 18.24 3.03
C SER A 444 0.95 17.03 2.51
N VAL A 445 0.44 16.33 1.49
CA VAL A 445 1.05 15.10 0.96
C VAL A 445 0.98 15.05 -0.55
N ALA A 446 2.07 14.64 -1.19
CA ALA A 446 2.18 14.38 -2.62
C ALA A 446 2.04 12.87 -2.90
N MET A 447 0.95 12.47 -3.55
CA MET A 447 0.62 11.07 -3.83
C MET A 447 1.01 10.67 -5.26
N ILE A 448 1.63 9.51 -5.42
CA ILE A 448 2.08 8.99 -6.72
C ILE A 448 1.37 7.68 -7.11
N TYR A 449 1.22 7.48 -8.43
CA TYR A 449 0.77 6.21 -9.02
C TYR A 449 1.51 5.96 -10.34
N THR A 450 1.23 6.78 -11.36
CA THR A 450 1.77 6.58 -12.71
C THR A 450 3.29 6.77 -12.72
N GLY A 451 3.79 7.74 -11.95
CA GLY A 451 5.22 7.92 -11.73
C GLY A 451 5.91 6.67 -11.17
N LEU A 452 5.27 5.93 -10.25
CA LEU A 452 5.78 4.66 -9.73
C LEU A 452 5.73 3.55 -10.79
N THR A 453 4.68 3.50 -11.60
CA THR A 453 4.50 2.47 -12.63
C THR A 453 5.57 2.56 -13.73
N TYR A 454 5.93 3.78 -14.15
CA TYR A 454 6.96 4.00 -15.16
C TYR A 454 8.37 4.13 -14.56
N GLY A 455 8.49 4.71 -13.37
CA GLY A 455 9.76 4.96 -12.67
C GLY A 455 10.27 3.80 -11.81
N GLY A 456 9.46 2.78 -11.56
CA GLY A 456 9.82 1.59 -10.78
C GLY A 456 9.85 1.82 -9.27
N SER A 457 10.22 0.78 -8.52
CA SER A 457 10.16 0.74 -7.04
C SER A 457 11.03 1.81 -6.35
N GLY A 458 12.03 2.35 -7.06
CA GLY A 458 12.89 3.46 -6.60
C GLY A 458 12.28 4.85 -6.63
N THR A 459 11.06 5.02 -7.15
CA THR A 459 10.48 6.35 -7.40
C THR A 459 10.31 7.18 -6.12
N VAL A 460 9.80 6.57 -5.04
CA VAL A 460 9.58 7.29 -3.76
C VAL A 460 10.91 7.76 -3.16
N THR A 461 11.89 6.85 -3.06
CA THR A 461 13.24 7.18 -2.58
C THR A 461 13.88 8.31 -3.38
N ARG A 462 13.74 8.28 -4.72
CA ARG A 462 14.25 9.36 -5.59
C ARG A 462 13.60 10.71 -5.29
N ILE A 463 12.27 10.76 -5.21
CA ILE A 463 11.53 12.00 -4.92
C ILE A 463 11.95 12.57 -3.55
N LYS A 464 12.08 11.72 -2.53
CA LYS A 464 12.55 12.13 -1.19
C LYS A 464 13.97 12.69 -1.22
N GLN A 465 14.88 12.07 -1.97
CA GLN A 465 16.24 12.56 -2.13
C GLN A 465 16.25 13.95 -2.81
N GLU A 466 15.51 14.10 -3.92
CA GLU A 466 15.40 15.36 -4.64
C GLU A 466 14.78 16.47 -3.78
N LEU A 467 13.77 16.16 -2.95
CA LEU A 467 13.21 17.10 -1.96
C LEU A 467 14.26 17.52 -0.94
N LYS A 468 14.96 16.55 -0.34
CA LYS A 468 15.97 16.82 0.69
C LYS A 468 17.12 17.66 0.15
N ASP A 469 17.54 17.42 -1.08
CA ASP A 469 18.61 18.19 -1.74
C ASP A 469 18.11 19.59 -2.14
N GLY A 470 16.84 19.72 -2.54
CA GLY A 470 16.20 21.00 -2.82
C GLY A 470 16.02 21.91 -1.60
N VAL A 471 15.85 21.34 -0.40
CA VAL A 471 15.76 22.08 0.88
C VAL A 471 17.11 22.66 1.33
N LYS A 472 18.23 22.12 0.84
CA LYS A 472 19.58 22.55 1.24
C LYS A 472 20.14 23.73 0.44
N ASN A 473 19.47 24.11 -0.65
CA ASN A 473 19.81 25.27 -1.47
C ASN A 473 18.82 26.41 -1.18
#